data_AF-A0A8S9ZAV4-F1
#
_entry.id   AF-A0A8S9ZAV4-F1
#
_cell.length_a   1.000
_cell.length_b   1.000
_cell.length_c   1.000
_cell.angle_alpha   90.00
_cell.angle_beta   90.00
_cell.angle_gamma   90.00
#
_symmetry.space_group_name_H-M   'P 1'
#
loop_
_entity.id
_entity.type
_entity.pdbx_description
1 polymer ?
#
loop_
_entity_poly.entity_id
_entity_poly.type
_entity_poly.pdbx_seq_one_letter_code
_entity_poly.pdbx_strand_id
1 'polypeptide(L)'
;MQIIKMFFYFIFTLLFPIINSLNITNCPNSITSAFKVEDNIYIFENQKVWKHNGDEIIDGPYNIKELFFPSPAAINCSVTSSNNIIYLFNYKKVYAYKETNNKFNLIENYPINLQPLIIPYPIKCFPLNNGSLMIGSGTLSYTYDPDRNMPHMSGNFYEQFPNLPQKFISGYPEDEEYNNYIFLDKLNASKYSLIEAEITSEEIQIKNYLNCKTN
;
A
#
# COMPACT_ATOMS: atom_id res chain seq x y z
N MET A 1 -39.88 -55.73 -35.49
CA MET A 1 -38.57 -56.17 -34.94
C MET A 1 -37.92 -54.96 -34.29
N GLN A 2 -37.90 -54.91 -32.95
CA GLN A 2 -37.01 -54.15 -32.02
C GLN A 2 -36.86 -52.61 -32.21
N ILE A 3 -36.81 -51.69 -31.23
CA ILE A 3 -36.73 -51.59 -29.74
C ILE A 3 -36.99 -50.06 -29.50
N ILE A 4 -38.01 -49.61 -28.75
CA ILE A 4 -38.02 -49.18 -27.33
C ILE A 4 -37.03 -48.04 -26.94
N LYS A 5 -37.57 -47.04 -26.20
CA LYS A 5 -36.95 -46.06 -25.25
C LYS A 5 -36.24 -44.82 -25.86
N MET A 6 -36.24 -43.62 -25.27
CA MET A 6 -36.70 -43.10 -23.98
C MET A 6 -36.72 -41.55 -24.05
N PHE A 7 -37.61 -40.93 -23.28
CA PHE A 7 -37.52 -39.54 -22.84
C PHE A 7 -36.13 -39.17 -22.32
N PHE A 8 -35.62 -37.97 -22.64
CA PHE A 8 -34.84 -37.17 -21.69
C PHE A 8 -34.97 -35.68 -22.00
N TYR A 9 -35.59 -34.97 -21.05
CA TYR A 9 -35.55 -33.53 -20.85
C TYR A 9 -34.08 -33.03 -20.86
N PHE A 10 -33.77 -31.99 -21.62
CA PHE A 10 -32.64 -31.11 -21.30
C PHE A 10 -33.12 -29.67 -21.34
N ILE A 11 -33.56 -29.21 -20.17
CA ILE A 11 -33.63 -27.79 -19.83
C ILE A 11 -32.19 -27.30 -19.83
N PHE A 12 -31.84 -26.46 -20.80
CA PHE A 12 -30.58 -25.73 -20.79
C PHE A 12 -30.72 -24.62 -19.74
N THR A 13 -30.50 -24.97 -18.47
CA THR A 13 -30.25 -23.96 -17.43
C THR A 13 -28.95 -23.27 -17.80
N LEU A 14 -29.06 -22.05 -18.32
CA LEU A 14 -27.98 -21.08 -18.37
C LEU A 14 -27.51 -20.85 -16.93
N LEU A 15 -26.52 -21.64 -16.51
CA LEU A 15 -25.64 -21.33 -15.39
C LEU A 15 -24.80 -20.13 -15.83
N PHE A 16 -25.39 -18.93 -15.72
CA PHE A 16 -24.60 -17.74 -15.51
C PHE A 16 -23.80 -17.98 -14.23
N PRO A 17 -22.47 -17.79 -14.21
CA PRO A 17 -21.80 -17.63 -12.95
C PRO A 17 -22.44 -16.43 -12.29
N ILE A 18 -23.08 -16.66 -11.14
CA ILE A 18 -23.42 -15.59 -10.21
C ILE A 18 -22.08 -14.99 -9.85
N ILE A 19 -21.75 -13.86 -10.49
CA ILE A 19 -20.71 -12.98 -9.99
C ILE A 19 -21.24 -12.58 -8.62
N ASN A 20 -20.73 -13.20 -7.57
CA ASN A 20 -20.83 -12.67 -6.23
C ASN A 20 -20.14 -11.32 -6.33
N SER A 21 -20.91 -10.26 -6.62
CA SER A 21 -20.50 -8.92 -6.27
C SER A 21 -20.23 -8.98 -4.79
N LEU A 22 -18.95 -9.04 -4.40
CA LEU A 22 -18.58 -8.75 -3.03
C LEU A 22 -19.29 -7.43 -2.72
N ASN A 23 -20.24 -7.49 -1.80
CA ASN A 23 -20.90 -6.32 -1.30
C ASN A 23 -19.83 -5.64 -0.45
N ILE A 24 -18.93 -4.85 -1.08
CA ILE A 24 -17.82 -4.16 -0.42
C ILE A 24 -18.43 -2.97 0.33
N THR A 25 -19.19 -3.28 1.38
CA THR A 25 -19.76 -2.31 2.33
C THR A 25 -18.72 -1.81 3.33
N ASN A 26 -17.47 -2.29 3.25
CA ASN A 26 -16.40 -1.98 4.19
C ASN A 26 -15.23 -1.30 3.51
N CYS A 27 -15.42 -0.11 2.95
CA CYS A 27 -14.30 0.74 2.60
C CYS A 27 -13.62 1.33 3.84
N PRO A 28 -12.29 1.59 3.82
CA PRO A 28 -11.63 2.30 4.89
C PRO A 28 -12.21 3.72 5.02
N ASN A 29 -12.37 4.20 6.25
CA ASN A 29 -12.80 5.58 6.50
C ASN A 29 -11.61 6.54 6.56
N SER A 30 -10.43 5.99 6.82
CA SER A 30 -9.17 6.71 6.88
C SER A 30 -8.01 5.80 6.50
N ILE A 31 -6.86 6.40 6.23
CA ILE A 31 -5.61 5.68 5.94
C ILE A 31 -4.62 5.90 7.08
N THR A 32 -3.90 4.83 7.40
CA THR A 32 -2.70 4.86 8.24
C THR A 32 -1.44 4.83 7.38
N SER A 33 -1.42 3.99 6.35
CA SER A 33 -0.33 3.92 5.37
C SER A 33 -0.78 3.10 4.15
N ALA A 34 -0.05 3.17 3.04
CA ALA A 34 -0.21 2.25 1.92
C ALA A 34 1.15 1.84 1.33
N PHE A 35 1.16 0.79 0.51
CA PHE A 35 2.30 0.44 -0.33
C PHE A 35 1.80 -0.24 -1.61
N LYS A 36 2.62 -0.23 -2.66
CA LYS A 36 2.30 -0.84 -3.96
C LYS A 36 3.22 -2.03 -4.22
N VAL A 37 2.67 -3.13 -4.70
CA VAL A 37 3.43 -4.29 -5.21
C VAL A 37 2.85 -4.64 -6.57
N GLU A 38 3.66 -4.51 -7.61
CA GLU A 38 3.19 -4.57 -9.00
C GLU A 38 2.00 -3.60 -9.18
N ASP A 39 0.87 -4.06 -9.71
CA ASP A 39 -0.34 -3.24 -9.89
C ASP A 39 -1.25 -3.18 -8.66
N ASN A 40 -0.88 -3.89 -7.59
CA ASN A 40 -1.71 -3.98 -6.39
C ASN A 40 -1.26 -2.98 -5.32
N ILE A 41 -2.20 -2.21 -4.82
CA ILE A 41 -2.03 -1.27 -3.72
C ILE A 41 -2.64 -1.90 -2.47
N TYR A 42 -1.85 -1.99 -1.42
CA TYR A 42 -2.27 -2.47 -0.11
C TYR A 42 -2.43 -1.29 0.83
N ILE A 43 -3.63 -1.09 1.35
CA ILE A 43 -4.01 0.09 2.14
C ILE A 43 -4.30 -0.34 3.55
N PHE A 44 -3.71 0.36 4.51
CA PHE A 44 -3.91 0.11 5.93
C PHE A 44 -4.85 1.12 6.57
N GLU A 45 -5.78 0.62 7.40
CA GLU A 45 -6.47 1.38 8.44
C GLU A 45 -6.26 0.65 9.77
N ASN A 46 -5.34 1.15 10.60
CA ASN A 46 -4.90 0.49 11.82
C ASN A 46 -4.36 -0.94 11.54
N GLN A 47 -5.09 -1.98 11.96
CA GLN A 47 -4.74 -3.39 11.76
C GLN A 47 -5.49 -4.05 10.60
N LYS A 48 -6.26 -3.28 9.82
CA LYS A 48 -7.00 -3.77 8.65
C LYS A 48 -6.25 -3.46 7.37
N VAL A 49 -6.32 -4.37 6.40
CA VAL A 49 -5.67 -4.25 5.09
C VAL A 49 -6.68 -4.49 3.98
N TRP A 50 -6.70 -3.60 2.99
CA TRP A 50 -7.45 -3.78 1.75
C TRP A 50 -6.48 -3.92 0.59
N LYS A 51 -6.87 -4.71 -0.41
CA LYS A 51 -6.18 -4.82 -1.68
C LYS A 51 -6.98 -4.04 -2.73
N HIS A 52 -6.33 -3.11 -3.40
CA HIS A 52 -6.87 -2.25 -4.45
C HIS A 52 -5.99 -2.43 -5.70
N ASN A 53 -6.58 -2.42 -6.89
CA ASN A 53 -5.86 -2.71 -8.14
C ASN A 53 -5.58 -1.46 -9.00
N GLY A 54 -5.72 -0.26 -8.42
CA GLY A 54 -5.69 1.01 -9.15
C GLY A 54 -7.08 1.54 -9.52
N ASP A 55 -8.08 0.66 -9.67
CA ASP A 55 -9.45 1.06 -10.05
C ASP A 55 -10.44 0.89 -8.90
N GLU A 56 -10.46 -0.28 -8.25
CA GLU A 56 -11.39 -0.61 -7.17
C GLU A 56 -10.74 -1.49 -6.10
N ILE A 57 -11.38 -1.53 -4.93
CA ILE A 57 -11.03 -2.52 -3.92
C ILE A 57 -11.41 -3.89 -4.47
N ILE A 58 -10.44 -4.78 -4.56
CA ILE A 58 -10.64 -6.15 -5.07
C ILE A 58 -10.68 -7.17 -3.93
N ASP A 59 -10.20 -6.81 -2.73
CA ASP A 59 -10.17 -7.73 -1.60
C ASP A 59 -10.04 -7.04 -0.22
N GLY A 60 -10.35 -7.79 0.84
CA GLY A 60 -10.33 -7.33 2.23
C GLY A 60 -11.69 -6.82 2.76
N PRO A 61 -11.75 -6.27 3.99
CA PRO A 61 -10.62 -6.06 4.90
C PRO A 61 -10.08 -7.34 5.53
N TYR A 62 -8.76 -7.53 5.46
CA TYR A 62 -8.03 -8.54 6.21
C TYR A 62 -7.52 -7.99 7.53
N ASN A 63 -7.43 -8.80 8.58
CA ASN A 63 -6.51 -8.50 9.66
C ASN A 63 -5.07 -8.61 9.15
N ILE A 64 -4.20 -7.68 9.53
CA ILE A 64 -2.78 -7.69 9.15
C ILE A 64 -2.11 -9.06 9.38
N LYS A 65 -2.47 -9.78 10.46
CA LYS A 65 -1.90 -11.10 10.79
C LYS A 65 -2.27 -12.21 9.81
N GLU A 66 -3.30 -12.01 8.99
CA GLU A 66 -3.71 -12.96 7.96
C GLU A 66 -2.79 -12.89 6.73
N LEU A 67 -2.25 -11.70 6.45
CA LEU A 67 -1.38 -11.44 5.30
C LEU A 67 0.12 -11.45 5.68
N PHE A 68 0.46 -10.98 6.88
CA PHE A 68 1.83 -10.83 7.36
C PHE A 68 2.08 -11.76 8.54
N PHE A 69 3.10 -12.61 8.45
CA PHE A 69 3.51 -13.45 9.57
C PHE A 69 5.03 -13.62 9.65
N PRO A 70 5.64 -13.40 10.83
CA PRO A 70 5.13 -12.66 11.99
C PRO A 70 4.66 -11.24 11.62
N SER A 71 3.65 -10.69 12.31
CA SER A 71 3.11 -9.34 12.02
C SER A 71 3.55 -8.30 13.05
N PRO A 72 3.78 -7.02 12.67
CA PRO A 72 3.88 -5.93 13.63
C PRO A 72 2.55 -5.73 14.37
N ALA A 73 2.63 -5.19 15.60
CA ALA A 73 1.45 -4.83 16.39
C ALA A 73 0.72 -3.57 15.90
N ALA A 74 1.44 -2.68 15.22
CA ALA A 74 0.93 -1.46 14.61
C ALA A 74 1.82 -1.08 13.41
N ILE A 75 1.28 -0.32 12.48
CA ILE A 75 2.03 0.25 11.35
C ILE A 75 1.96 1.77 11.47
N ASN A 76 3.12 2.40 11.48
CA ASN A 76 3.25 3.86 11.38
C ASN A 76 3.55 4.28 9.95
N CYS A 77 4.29 3.46 9.22
CA CYS A 77 4.49 3.63 7.79
C CYS A 77 4.81 2.31 7.09
N SER A 78 4.44 2.20 5.83
CA SER A 78 4.68 1.06 4.96
C SER A 78 5.19 1.53 3.61
N VAL A 79 6.09 0.78 3.00
CA VAL A 79 6.66 1.13 1.70
C VAL A 79 7.27 -0.10 1.02
N THR A 80 7.17 -0.16 -0.30
CA THR A 80 7.89 -1.15 -1.12
C THR A 80 9.11 -0.50 -1.74
N SER A 81 10.30 -1.07 -1.53
CA SER A 81 11.51 -0.61 -2.24
C SER A 81 11.50 -1.03 -3.71
N SER A 82 12.39 -0.45 -4.52
CA SER A 82 12.57 -0.83 -5.94
C SER A 82 12.96 -2.30 -6.14
N ASN A 83 13.44 -2.98 -5.09
CA ASN A 83 13.77 -4.41 -5.11
C ASN A 83 12.58 -5.32 -4.71
N ASN A 84 11.35 -4.78 -4.70
CA ASN A 84 10.12 -5.49 -4.30
C ASN A 84 10.15 -6.05 -2.86
N ILE A 85 10.87 -5.37 -1.97
CA ILE A 85 10.84 -5.67 -0.52
C ILE A 85 9.88 -4.70 0.15
N ILE A 86 8.94 -5.26 0.91
CA ILE A 86 7.93 -4.49 1.64
C ILE A 86 8.44 -4.25 3.05
N TYR A 87 8.62 -2.98 3.41
CA TYR A 87 9.02 -2.56 4.75
C TYR A 87 7.82 -2.04 5.53
N LEU A 88 7.60 -2.57 6.73
CA LEU A 88 6.62 -2.08 7.69
C LEU A 88 7.33 -1.52 8.92
N PHE A 89 7.08 -0.26 9.22
CA PHE A 89 7.64 0.45 10.37
C PHE A 89 6.64 0.45 11.52
N ASN A 90 7.08 -0.03 12.67
CA ASN A 90 6.38 0.03 13.94
C ASN A 90 7.29 0.76 14.94
N TYR A 91 7.17 2.09 14.97
CA TYR A 91 8.08 2.99 15.66
C TYR A 91 9.54 2.70 15.31
N LYS A 92 10.31 2.18 16.28
CA LYS A 92 11.72 1.81 16.12
C LYS A 92 11.96 0.47 15.44
N LYS A 93 10.93 -0.37 15.26
CA LYS A 93 11.10 -1.69 14.65
C LYS A 93 10.76 -1.63 13.17
N VAL A 94 11.64 -2.15 12.33
CA VAL A 94 11.40 -2.33 10.90
C VAL A 94 11.22 -3.81 10.65
N TYR A 95 10.17 -4.18 9.93
CA TYR A 95 9.93 -5.51 9.40
C TYR A 95 10.14 -5.45 7.89
N ALA A 96 10.73 -6.47 7.29
CA ALA A 96 10.88 -6.58 5.85
C ALA A 96 10.25 -7.89 5.37
N TYR A 97 9.46 -7.82 4.31
CA TYR A 97 8.74 -8.96 3.75
C TYR A 97 8.97 -9.08 2.26
N LYS A 98 8.81 -10.31 1.77
CA LYS A 98 8.65 -10.61 0.36
C LYS A 98 7.29 -11.24 0.11
N GLU A 99 6.60 -10.79 -0.94
CA GLU A 99 5.34 -11.40 -1.33
C GLU A 99 5.58 -12.77 -1.99
N THR A 100 4.79 -13.77 -1.62
CA THR A 100 4.75 -15.08 -2.26
C THR A 100 3.35 -15.64 -2.12
N ASN A 101 2.69 -15.95 -3.24
CA ASN A 101 1.31 -16.47 -3.27
C ASN A 101 0.30 -15.61 -2.48
N ASN A 102 0.32 -14.29 -2.70
CA ASN A 102 -0.54 -13.30 -1.99
C ASN A 102 -0.34 -13.26 -0.46
N LYS A 103 0.79 -13.75 0.05
CA LYS A 103 1.19 -13.64 1.46
C LYS A 103 2.54 -12.98 1.59
N PHE A 104 2.76 -12.29 2.70
CA PHE A 104 4.00 -11.58 2.98
C PHE A 104 4.82 -12.38 3.99
N ASN A 105 5.90 -12.97 3.50
CA ASN A 105 6.81 -13.78 4.30
C ASN A 105 7.94 -12.90 4.83
N LEU A 106 8.15 -12.94 6.15
CA LEU A 106 9.19 -12.17 6.80
C LEU A 106 10.58 -12.61 6.30
N ILE A 107 11.40 -11.64 5.91
CA ILE A 107 12.78 -11.88 5.50
C ILE A 107 13.61 -12.24 6.74
N GLU A 108 14.59 -13.12 6.56
CA GLU A 108 15.51 -13.52 7.63
C GLU A 108 16.18 -12.32 8.30
N ASN A 109 16.43 -12.41 9.60
CA ASN A 109 17.02 -11.37 10.45
C ASN A 109 16.14 -10.13 10.70
N TYR A 110 14.92 -10.08 10.16
CA TYR A 110 13.91 -9.11 10.57
C TYR A 110 13.00 -9.68 11.68
N PRO A 111 12.34 -8.83 12.49
CA PRO A 111 12.46 -7.38 12.52
C PRO A 111 13.78 -6.90 13.13
N ILE A 112 14.27 -5.76 12.64
CA ILE A 112 15.43 -5.06 13.19
C ILE A 112 14.99 -3.79 13.93
N ASN A 113 15.86 -3.24 14.79
CA ASN A 113 15.66 -1.91 15.33
C ASN A 113 16.34 -0.87 14.44
N LEU A 114 15.64 0.24 14.16
CA LEU A 114 16.22 1.44 13.57
C LEU A 114 17.40 1.92 14.41
N GLN A 115 18.39 2.51 13.72
CA GLN A 115 19.50 3.16 14.39
C GLN A 115 19.00 4.26 15.34
N PRO A 116 19.61 4.42 16.53
CA PRO A 116 19.21 5.43 17.51
C PRO A 116 19.21 6.87 16.99
N LEU A 117 19.92 7.13 15.89
CA LEU A 117 20.04 8.45 15.29
C LEU A 117 18.79 8.85 14.47
N ILE A 118 17.91 7.91 14.12
CA ILE A 118 16.66 8.15 13.42
C ILE A 118 15.58 8.53 14.44
N ILE A 119 15.56 9.81 14.80
CA ILE A 119 14.61 10.40 15.73
C ILE A 119 14.04 11.70 15.11
N PRO A 120 12.72 11.95 15.20
CA PRO A 120 11.68 11.08 15.75
C PRO A 120 11.40 9.86 14.85
N TYR A 121 10.71 8.86 15.41
CA TYR A 121 10.40 7.63 14.67
C TYR A 121 9.55 7.93 13.43
N PRO A 122 9.79 7.23 12.31
CA PRO A 122 9.06 7.48 11.08
C PRO A 122 7.56 7.21 11.20
N ILE A 123 6.77 8.19 10.75
CA ILE A 123 5.32 8.08 10.53
C ILE A 123 4.94 8.49 9.09
N LYS A 124 5.93 8.91 8.30
CA LYS A 124 5.84 9.24 6.88
C LYS A 124 6.91 8.48 6.13
N CYS A 125 6.56 7.90 5.00
CA CYS A 125 7.53 7.27 4.12
C CYS A 125 7.00 7.06 2.71
N PHE A 126 7.93 7.04 1.75
CA PHE A 126 7.72 6.66 0.35
C PHE A 126 9.06 6.21 -0.25
N PRO A 127 9.06 5.41 -1.33
CA PRO A 127 10.28 4.84 -1.86
C PRO A 127 10.94 5.77 -2.87
N LEU A 128 12.25 5.62 -3.05
CA LEU A 128 13.02 6.25 -4.12
C LEU A 128 13.43 5.19 -5.14
N ASN A 129 13.67 5.60 -6.39
CA ASN A 129 14.02 4.70 -7.49
C ASN A 129 15.37 3.97 -7.29
N ASN A 130 16.23 4.48 -6.41
CA ASN A 130 17.54 3.90 -6.10
C ASN A 130 17.50 2.84 -4.97
N GLY A 131 16.30 2.42 -4.54
CA GLY A 131 16.10 1.44 -3.48
C GLY A 131 16.16 2.00 -2.06
N SER A 132 16.61 3.25 -1.89
CA SER A 132 16.48 3.95 -0.62
C SER A 132 15.03 4.35 -0.34
N LEU A 133 14.73 4.63 0.92
CA LEU A 133 13.43 5.06 1.38
C LEU A 133 13.54 6.49 1.86
N MET A 134 12.60 7.36 1.51
CA MET A 134 12.42 8.59 2.24
C MET A 134 11.55 8.29 3.46
N ILE A 135 12.05 8.56 4.66
CA ILE A 135 11.35 8.30 5.93
C ILE A 135 11.39 9.54 6.83
N GLY A 136 10.42 9.71 7.72
CA GLY A 136 10.47 10.81 8.66
C GLY A 136 9.18 11.08 9.41
N SER A 137 9.11 12.25 10.05
CA SER A 137 7.96 12.67 10.84
C SER A 137 7.91 14.21 10.94
N GLY A 138 6.70 14.76 10.87
CA GLY A 138 6.50 16.19 10.72
C GLY A 138 7.10 16.70 9.40
N THR A 139 8.06 17.62 9.51
CA THR A 139 8.85 18.12 8.38
C THR A 139 10.20 17.41 8.24
N LEU A 140 10.71 16.77 9.29
CA LEU A 140 12.02 16.12 9.29
C LEU A 140 12.00 14.87 8.41
N SER A 141 12.97 14.76 7.52
CA SER A 141 13.16 13.64 6.61
C SER A 141 14.56 13.02 6.75
N TYR A 142 14.64 11.75 6.40
CA TYR A 142 15.87 10.99 6.20
C TYR A 142 15.76 10.20 4.90
N THR A 143 16.79 10.29 4.05
CA THR A 143 17.04 9.22 3.07
C THR A 143 17.64 8.04 3.81
N TYR A 144 16.97 6.90 3.78
CA TYR A 144 17.30 5.72 4.57
C TYR A 144 17.58 4.53 3.67
N ASP A 145 18.73 3.90 3.87
CA ASP A 145 19.10 2.65 3.25
C ASP A 145 18.63 1.49 4.15
N PRO A 146 17.63 0.72 3.71
CA PRO A 146 17.07 -0.34 4.52
C PRO A 146 17.98 -1.57 4.64
N ASP A 147 18.88 -1.82 3.69
CA ASP A 147 19.78 -2.98 3.67
C ASP A 147 20.91 -2.80 4.69
N ARG A 148 21.42 -1.57 4.81
CA ARG A 148 22.41 -1.22 5.83
C ARG A 148 21.80 -0.78 7.16
N ASN A 149 20.48 -0.58 7.22
CA ASN A 149 19.81 0.06 8.35
C ASN A 149 20.52 1.37 8.73
N MET A 150 20.72 2.25 7.74
CA MET A 150 21.46 3.50 7.94
C MET A 150 20.77 4.68 7.25
N PRO A 151 20.62 5.83 7.92
CA PRO A 151 20.26 7.07 7.26
C PRO A 151 21.50 7.66 6.56
N HIS A 152 21.29 8.19 5.36
CA HIS A 152 22.30 8.82 4.52
C HIS A 152 22.31 10.33 4.65
N MET A 153 21.14 10.94 4.51
CA MET A 153 20.97 12.39 4.53
C MET A 153 19.75 12.70 5.37
N SER A 154 19.88 13.66 6.29
CA SER A 154 18.75 14.26 7.00
C SER A 154 18.40 15.61 6.38
N GLY A 155 17.15 16.03 6.53
CA GLY A 155 16.71 17.31 6.00
C GLY A 155 15.24 17.57 6.28
N ASN A 156 14.64 18.40 5.42
CA ASN A 156 13.23 18.74 5.45
C ASN A 156 12.55 18.19 4.19
N PHE A 157 11.44 17.47 4.36
CA PHE A 157 10.65 16.94 3.25
C PHE A 157 10.33 18.00 2.19
N TYR A 158 9.91 19.18 2.62
CA TYR A 158 9.44 20.23 1.70
C TYR A 158 10.57 21.01 1.03
N GLU A 159 11.80 20.89 1.52
CA GLU A 159 12.99 21.42 0.85
C GLU A 159 13.51 20.44 -0.19
N GLN A 160 13.46 19.14 0.12
CA GLN A 160 13.90 18.07 -0.77
C GLN A 160 12.87 17.77 -1.88
N PHE A 161 11.59 17.95 -1.58
CA PHE A 161 10.46 17.75 -2.48
C PHE A 161 9.53 18.96 -2.35
N PRO A 162 9.79 20.03 -3.13
CA PRO A 162 8.98 21.23 -3.11
C PRO A 162 7.51 20.91 -3.35
N ASN A 163 6.62 21.68 -2.70
CA ASN A 163 5.17 21.58 -2.87
C ASN A 163 4.55 20.20 -2.57
N LEU A 164 5.21 19.33 -1.79
CA LEU A 164 4.57 18.11 -1.29
C LEU A 164 3.26 18.43 -0.52
N PRO A 165 2.24 17.57 -0.60
CA PRO A 165 1.02 17.72 0.20
C PRO A 165 1.34 17.77 1.70
N GLN A 166 1.02 18.87 2.39
CA GLN A 166 1.50 19.11 3.76
C GLN A 166 1.11 18.02 4.79
N LYS A 167 0.01 17.32 4.53
CA LYS A 167 -0.58 16.33 5.43
C LYS A 167 -0.26 14.89 5.05
N PHE A 168 0.57 14.66 4.02
CA PHE A 168 0.87 13.30 3.57
C PHE A 168 1.42 12.43 4.71
N ILE A 169 1.03 11.16 4.68
CA ILE A 169 1.48 10.12 5.61
C ILE A 169 2.16 8.96 4.87
N SER A 170 1.86 8.79 3.58
CA SER A 170 2.39 7.69 2.77
C SER A 170 2.40 8.10 1.31
N GLY A 171 3.28 7.49 0.53
CA GLY A 171 3.29 7.63 -0.92
C GLY A 171 3.85 6.39 -1.60
N TYR A 172 3.42 6.16 -2.83
CA TYR A 172 3.94 5.10 -3.70
C TYR A 172 4.04 5.62 -5.14
N PRO A 173 4.96 5.05 -5.94
CA PRO A 173 5.16 5.47 -7.31
C PRO A 173 3.93 5.12 -8.16
N GLU A 174 3.52 6.06 -8.99
CA GLU A 174 2.49 5.86 -10.01
C GLU A 174 3.09 5.13 -11.22
N ASP A 175 4.32 5.49 -11.60
CA ASP A 175 5.07 4.96 -12.74
C ASP A 175 6.35 4.20 -12.33
N GLU A 176 6.95 3.47 -13.27
CA GLU A 176 8.13 2.64 -13.02
C GLU A 176 9.42 3.48 -12.83
N GLU A 177 9.46 4.67 -13.41
CA GLU A 177 10.58 5.60 -13.31
C GLU A 177 10.63 6.36 -11.97
N TYR A 178 9.52 6.29 -11.21
CA TYR A 178 9.24 7.05 -10.00
C TYR A 178 9.25 8.55 -10.26
N ASN A 179 8.83 8.98 -11.46
CA ASN A 179 8.69 10.40 -11.77
C ASN A 179 7.39 10.97 -11.16
N ASN A 180 6.37 10.14 -11.03
CA ASN A 180 5.09 10.52 -10.43
C ASN A 180 4.77 9.64 -9.23
N TYR A 181 4.12 10.24 -8.24
CA TYR A 181 3.70 9.59 -7.01
C TYR A 181 2.24 9.84 -6.73
N ILE A 182 1.58 8.82 -6.17
CA ILE A 182 0.35 9.01 -5.43
C ILE A 182 0.72 9.22 -3.96
N PHE A 183 0.45 10.42 -3.44
CA PHE A 183 0.55 10.71 -2.02
C PHE A 183 -0.80 10.64 -1.35
N LEU A 184 -0.81 10.03 -0.17
CA LEU A 184 -1.97 9.85 0.68
C LEU A 184 -1.80 10.65 1.96
N ASP A 185 -2.85 11.36 2.36
CA ASP A 185 -3.06 11.75 3.74
C ASP A 185 -4.07 10.81 4.41
N LYS A 186 -4.60 11.18 5.59
CA LYS A 186 -5.58 10.33 6.29
C LYS A 186 -6.91 10.17 5.54
N LEU A 187 -7.31 11.13 4.72
CA LEU A 187 -8.63 11.27 4.13
C LEU A 187 -8.61 11.53 2.62
N ASN A 188 -7.46 11.85 2.02
CA ASN A 188 -7.32 12.25 0.64
C ASN A 188 -6.12 11.59 -0.04
N ALA A 189 -6.20 11.52 -1.36
CA ALA A 189 -5.13 11.15 -2.28
C ALA A 189 -4.85 12.31 -3.25
N SER A 190 -3.61 12.44 -3.68
CA SER A 190 -3.18 13.46 -4.65
C SER A 190 -2.02 12.94 -5.48
N LYS A 191 -1.92 13.40 -6.74
CA LYS A 191 -0.78 13.12 -7.61
C LYS A 191 0.28 14.19 -7.47
N TYR A 192 1.54 13.77 -7.50
CA TYR A 192 2.69 14.67 -7.42
C TYR A 192 3.73 14.27 -8.45
N SER A 193 4.24 15.25 -9.19
CA SER A 193 5.32 15.08 -10.17
C SER A 193 6.64 15.52 -9.56
N LEU A 194 7.64 14.63 -9.54
CA LEU A 194 9.02 14.99 -9.19
C LEU A 194 9.65 15.91 -10.23
N ILE A 195 9.27 15.78 -11.50
CA ILE A 195 9.84 16.56 -12.60
C ILE A 195 9.40 18.02 -12.48
N GLU A 196 8.11 18.24 -12.23
CA GLU A 196 7.53 19.57 -12.09
C GLU A 196 7.67 20.12 -10.66
N ALA A 197 7.97 19.23 -9.70
CA ALA A 197 8.06 19.52 -8.27
C ALA A 197 6.77 20.15 -7.71
N GLU A 198 5.62 19.62 -8.15
CA GLU A 198 4.29 20.11 -7.75
C GLU A 198 3.20 19.04 -7.78
N ILE A 199 2.07 19.36 -7.16
CA ILE A 199 0.86 18.55 -7.15
C ILE A 199 0.15 18.72 -8.50
N THR A 200 -0.10 17.62 -9.19
CA THR A 200 -0.65 17.60 -10.56
C THR A 200 -2.11 17.18 -10.62
N SER A 201 -2.75 16.93 -9.49
CA SER A 201 -4.18 16.64 -9.39
C SER A 201 -4.85 17.45 -8.28
N GLU A 202 -6.17 17.58 -8.36
CA GLU A 202 -6.96 17.96 -7.18
C GLU A 202 -6.83 16.89 -6.08
N GLU A 203 -7.01 17.29 -4.82
CA GLU A 203 -7.12 16.34 -3.71
C GLU A 203 -8.44 15.57 -3.81
N ILE A 204 -8.36 14.25 -3.87
CA ILE A 204 -9.51 13.36 -4.01
C ILE A 204 -9.74 12.65 -2.68
N GLN A 205 -10.96 12.73 -2.14
CA GLN A 205 -11.31 11.98 -0.92
C GLN A 205 -11.05 10.48 -1.09
N ILE A 206 -10.56 9.83 -0.04
CA ILE A 206 -10.10 8.44 -0.13
C ILE A 206 -11.20 7.50 -0.58
N LYS A 207 -12.45 7.73 -0.18
CA LYS A 207 -13.59 6.91 -0.62
C LYS A 207 -13.79 6.98 -2.13
N ASN A 208 -13.58 8.16 -2.73
CA ASN A 208 -13.68 8.34 -4.18
C ASN A 208 -12.46 7.76 -4.87
N TYR A 209 -11.26 7.97 -4.32
CA TYR A 209 -10.02 7.39 -4.83
C TYR A 209 -10.07 5.85 -4.89
N LEU A 210 -10.66 5.22 -3.86
CA LEU A 210 -10.83 3.77 -3.77
C LEU A 210 -12.05 3.24 -4.51
N ASN A 211 -12.80 4.11 -5.20
CA ASN A 211 -14.04 3.77 -5.91
C ASN A 211 -15.02 2.99 -5.03
N CYS A 212 -15.21 3.47 -3.80
CA CYS A 212 -16.12 2.87 -2.84
C CYS A 212 -17.56 3.06 -3.31
N LYS A 213 -18.21 1.97 -3.73
CA LYS A 213 -19.65 1.98 -4.01
C LYS A 213 -20.40 2.27 -2.70
N THR A 214 -21.00 3.44 -2.60
CA THR A 214 -21.99 3.74 -1.56
C THR A 214 -23.25 2.97 -1.90
N ASN A 215 -23.62 1.98 -1.08
CA ASN A 215 -24.95 1.37 -1.10
C ASN A 215 -26.00 2.37 -0.62
#